data_AF-A0AAW2YWP2-F1
#
_entry.id   AF-A0AAW2YWP2-F1
#
_cell.length_a   1.000
_cell.length_b   1.000
_cell.length_c   1.000
_cell.angle_alpha   90.00
_cell.angle_beta   90.00
_cell.angle_gamma   90.00
#
_symmetry.space_group_name_H-M   'P 1'
#
loop_
_entity.id
_entity.type
_entity.pdbx_description
1 polymer ?
#
loop_
_entity_poly.entity_id
_entity_poly.type
_entity_poly.pdbx_seq_one_letter_code
_entity_poly.pdbx_strand_id
1 'polypeptide(L)'
;MDNVSRLDQKARNSLPLFNKSASVKDHFNTGSNYLREAAGYKRAEDYENAYLLLKQYSILIMEQLPTHPNIRNPEVQDEYYFNKEKCQGPILAELENLKKQLSNSLPSRPPPPFASKTPLPPPPKIAPTPQPTTPTSGGMLSSFSNFFGGSKAPSSPNTLPPTPKGTLPPPPKYLTNPPPPSNNTDKYAYDNIDKLANNKQVQEKVGGGVSNLARNERVQEAVGSQVSDMAKNEQYQKSLGNSIANNTDNKILQSIAKNETMQRHMGNVVSKTAGNKEVQQKIGAKIATTAQDKETQQKVANGLSTLGKGLWSGGKKVGGMAVVGAKGAYQNYQNEQQNNEQEKK
;
A
#
# COMPACT_ATOMS: atom_id res chain seq x y z
N MET A 1 -10.04 -21.94 -30.05
CA MET A 1 -10.35 -20.98 -28.97
C MET A 1 -9.06 -20.67 -28.26
N ASP A 2 -8.63 -19.41 -28.29
CA ASP A 2 -7.39 -19.00 -27.64
C ASP A 2 -7.53 -19.12 -26.11
N ASN A 3 -6.42 -19.43 -25.41
CA ASN A 3 -6.45 -19.65 -23.95
C ASN A 3 -7.05 -18.44 -23.21
N VAL A 4 -6.73 -17.23 -23.67
CA VAL A 4 -7.26 -15.97 -23.13
C VAL A 4 -8.78 -15.90 -23.27
N SER A 5 -9.34 -16.28 -24.43
CA SER A 5 -10.79 -16.30 -24.65
C SER A 5 -11.50 -17.29 -23.73
N ARG A 6 -10.86 -18.44 -23.46
CA ARG A 6 -11.36 -19.42 -22.47
C ARG A 6 -11.36 -18.84 -21.05
N LEU A 7 -10.30 -18.12 -20.67
CA LEU A 7 -10.21 -17.46 -19.37
C LEU A 7 -11.22 -16.33 -19.22
N ASP A 8 -11.46 -15.54 -20.28
CA ASP A 8 -12.50 -14.49 -20.29
C ASP A 8 -13.89 -15.09 -20.04
N GLN A 9 -14.21 -16.21 -20.71
CA GLN A 9 -15.47 -16.90 -20.48
C GLN A 9 -15.55 -17.51 -19.08
N LYS A 10 -14.44 -18.08 -18.58
CA LYS A 10 -14.37 -18.61 -17.21
C LYS A 10 -14.58 -17.50 -16.17
N ALA A 11 -14.00 -16.32 -16.36
CA ALA A 11 -14.19 -15.17 -15.48
C ALA A 11 -15.66 -14.72 -15.44
N ARG A 12 -16.33 -14.64 -16.60
CA ARG A 12 -17.77 -14.32 -16.69
C ARG A 12 -18.64 -15.33 -15.97
N ASN A 13 -18.36 -16.63 -16.15
CA ASN A 13 -19.16 -17.71 -15.57
C ASN A 13 -18.94 -17.91 -14.06
N SER A 14 -17.80 -17.46 -13.53
CA SER A 14 -17.43 -17.61 -12.12
C SER A 14 -17.84 -16.42 -11.25
N LEU A 15 -18.36 -15.35 -11.85
CA LEU A 15 -18.91 -14.24 -11.09
C LEU A 15 -20.15 -14.69 -10.32
N PRO A 16 -20.26 -14.34 -9.03
CA PRO A 16 -21.51 -14.47 -8.29
C PRO A 16 -22.65 -13.77 -9.03
N LEU A 17 -23.86 -14.32 -8.92
CA LEU A 17 -25.06 -13.67 -9.47
C LEU A 17 -25.17 -12.25 -8.92
N PHE A 18 -25.28 -11.28 -9.82
CA PHE A 18 -25.30 -9.87 -9.44
C PHE A 18 -26.57 -9.53 -8.65
N ASN A 19 -26.41 -9.33 -7.35
CA ASN A 19 -27.51 -9.02 -6.45
C ASN A 19 -27.78 -7.51 -6.37
N LYS A 20 -28.84 -7.04 -7.04
CA LYS A 20 -29.27 -5.62 -7.03
C LYS A 20 -29.85 -5.15 -5.69
N SER A 21 -30.15 -6.08 -4.78
CA SER A 21 -30.63 -5.74 -3.43
C SER A 21 -29.51 -5.53 -2.42
N ALA A 22 -28.30 -6.05 -2.70
CA ALA A 22 -27.13 -5.79 -1.87
C ALA A 22 -26.70 -4.32 -1.98
N SER A 23 -26.00 -3.79 -0.98
CA SER A 23 -25.54 -2.41 -1.06
C SER A 23 -24.44 -2.25 -2.11
N VAL A 24 -24.34 -1.07 -2.73
CA VAL A 24 -23.26 -0.75 -3.68
C VAL A 24 -21.88 -0.94 -3.01
N LYS A 25 -21.77 -0.63 -1.71
CA LYS A 25 -20.56 -0.81 -0.92
C LYS A 25 -20.16 -2.28 -0.79
N ASP A 26 -21.12 -3.21 -0.68
CA ASP A 26 -20.82 -4.65 -0.64
C ASP A 26 -20.20 -5.14 -1.96
N HIS A 27 -20.66 -4.60 -3.09
CA HIS A 27 -20.05 -4.86 -4.39
C HIS A 27 -18.64 -4.28 -4.49
N PHE A 28 -18.39 -3.07 -3.98
CA PHE A 28 -17.03 -2.52 -3.91
C PHE A 28 -16.09 -3.32 -3.00
N ASN A 29 -16.59 -3.82 -1.87
CA ASN A 29 -15.85 -4.71 -0.99
C ASN A 29 -15.49 -6.02 -1.71
N THR A 30 -16.45 -6.59 -2.44
CA THR A 30 -16.22 -7.77 -3.28
C THR A 30 -15.15 -7.51 -4.34
N GLY A 31 -15.22 -6.37 -5.03
CA GLY A 31 -14.20 -5.94 -5.98
C GLY A 31 -12.81 -5.77 -5.35
N SER A 32 -12.75 -5.21 -4.14
CA SER A 32 -11.50 -5.05 -3.39
C SER A 32 -10.86 -6.39 -3.03
N ASN A 33 -11.67 -7.40 -2.70
CA ASN A 33 -11.19 -8.75 -2.45
C ASN A 33 -10.58 -9.37 -3.73
N TYR A 34 -11.23 -9.22 -4.89
CA TYR A 34 -10.65 -9.68 -6.16
C TYR A 34 -9.28 -9.08 -6.45
N LEU A 35 -9.10 -7.77 -6.21
CA LEU A 35 -7.80 -7.13 -6.39
C LEU A 35 -6.73 -7.67 -5.43
N ARG A 36 -7.09 -7.91 -4.17
CA ARG A 36 -6.18 -8.44 -3.14
C ARG A 36 -5.74 -9.87 -3.47
N GLU A 37 -6.69 -10.72 -3.84
CA GLU A 37 -6.43 -12.10 -4.23
C GLU A 37 -5.60 -12.17 -5.52
N ALA A 38 -5.93 -11.35 -6.53
CA ALA A 38 -5.16 -11.28 -7.77
C ALA A 38 -3.69 -10.91 -7.52
N ALA A 39 -3.44 -9.96 -6.61
CA ALA A 39 -2.09 -9.61 -6.19
C ALA A 39 -1.38 -10.75 -5.43
N GLY A 40 -2.14 -11.63 -4.76
CA GLY A 40 -1.65 -12.88 -4.19
C GLY A 40 -1.19 -13.86 -5.27
N TYR A 41 -2.06 -14.18 -6.22
CA TYR A 41 -1.75 -15.10 -7.33
C TYR A 41 -0.61 -14.62 -8.21
N LYS A 42 -0.54 -13.31 -8.50
CA LYS A 42 0.57 -12.73 -9.24
C LYS A 42 1.92 -12.93 -8.54
N ARG A 43 1.97 -12.82 -7.21
CA ARG A 43 3.20 -13.10 -6.42
C ARG A 43 3.57 -14.57 -6.39
N ALA A 44 2.60 -15.46 -6.55
CA ALA A 44 2.80 -16.89 -6.67
C ALA A 44 3.09 -17.34 -8.11
N GLU A 45 3.27 -16.40 -9.05
CA GLU A 45 3.46 -16.64 -10.49
C GLU A 45 2.30 -17.43 -11.14
N ASP A 46 1.13 -17.43 -10.51
CA ASP A 46 -0.10 -18.01 -11.04
C ASP A 46 -0.86 -16.96 -11.85
N TYR A 47 -0.36 -16.72 -13.06
CA TYR A 47 -0.88 -15.68 -13.95
C TYR A 47 -2.30 -15.98 -14.45
N GLU A 48 -2.72 -17.25 -14.50
CA GLU A 48 -4.07 -17.63 -14.91
C GLU A 48 -5.11 -17.16 -13.89
N ASN A 49 -4.90 -17.46 -12.61
CA ASN A 49 -5.83 -17.05 -11.55
C ASN A 49 -5.75 -15.53 -11.28
N ALA A 50 -4.57 -14.93 -11.38
CA ALA A 50 -4.43 -13.47 -11.32
C ALA A 50 -5.24 -12.78 -12.45
N TYR A 51 -5.14 -13.27 -13.68
CA TYR A 51 -5.89 -12.75 -14.82
C TYR A 51 -7.41 -12.88 -14.60
N LEU A 52 -7.85 -14.06 -14.15
CA LEU A 52 -9.26 -14.36 -13.91
C LEU A 52 -9.88 -13.37 -12.91
N LEU A 53 -9.24 -13.14 -11.77
CA LEU A 53 -9.75 -12.23 -10.73
C LEU A 53 -9.75 -10.76 -11.16
N LEU A 54 -8.70 -10.31 -11.87
CA LEU A 54 -8.68 -8.95 -12.42
C LEU A 54 -9.78 -8.75 -13.47
N LYS A 55 -10.07 -9.80 -14.26
CA LYS A 55 -11.14 -9.77 -15.25
C LYS A 55 -12.51 -9.75 -14.58
N GLN A 56 -12.72 -10.52 -13.53
CA GLN A 56 -13.93 -10.47 -12.70
C GLN A 56 -14.16 -9.08 -12.10
N TYR A 57 -13.11 -8.48 -11.51
CA TYR A 57 -13.15 -7.10 -11.02
C TYR A 57 -13.56 -6.12 -12.13
N SER A 58 -12.95 -6.22 -13.31
CA SER A 58 -13.30 -5.39 -14.47
C SER A 58 -14.77 -5.53 -14.87
N ILE A 59 -15.31 -6.75 -14.95
CA ILE A 59 -16.71 -6.99 -15.33
C ILE A 59 -17.65 -6.44 -14.25
N LEU A 60 -17.35 -6.66 -12.97
CA LEU A 60 -18.15 -6.15 -11.86
C LEU A 60 -18.27 -4.62 -11.92
N ILE A 61 -17.15 -3.90 -12.04
CA ILE A 61 -17.12 -2.43 -12.07
C ILE A 61 -17.70 -1.87 -13.37
N MET A 62 -17.31 -2.41 -14.54
CA MET A 62 -17.60 -1.79 -15.83
C MET A 62 -18.93 -2.24 -16.45
N GLU A 63 -19.42 -3.45 -16.13
CA GLU A 63 -20.60 -4.04 -16.77
C GLU A 63 -21.77 -4.20 -15.78
N GLN A 64 -21.51 -4.68 -14.56
CA GLN A 64 -22.60 -4.99 -13.62
C GLN A 64 -23.03 -3.79 -12.76
N LEU A 65 -22.09 -3.13 -12.09
CA LEU A 65 -22.36 -1.98 -11.22
C LEU A 65 -23.11 -0.80 -11.86
N PRO A 66 -22.89 -0.44 -13.14
CA PRO A 66 -23.66 0.62 -13.79
C PRO A 66 -25.16 0.32 -13.84
N THR A 67 -25.56 -0.95 -13.74
CA THR A 67 -26.97 -1.38 -13.73
C THR A 67 -27.61 -1.33 -12.34
N HIS A 68 -26.85 -1.01 -11.29
CA HIS A 68 -27.34 -0.96 -9.92
C HIS A 68 -28.20 0.31 -9.70
N PRO A 69 -29.41 0.20 -9.12
CA PRO A 69 -30.32 1.35 -8.96
C PRO A 69 -29.70 2.50 -8.16
N ASN A 70 -28.93 2.16 -7.12
CA ASN A 70 -28.33 3.14 -6.21
C ASN A 70 -26.97 3.70 -6.67
N ILE A 71 -26.46 3.34 -7.86
CA ILE A 71 -25.14 3.82 -8.31
C ILE A 71 -25.11 5.33 -8.61
N ARG A 72 -26.30 5.92 -8.83
CA ARG A 72 -26.48 7.37 -9.06
C ARG A 72 -26.54 8.18 -7.77
N ASN A 73 -26.50 7.54 -6.60
CA ASN A 73 -26.43 8.26 -5.33
C ASN A 73 -25.07 8.99 -5.23
N PRO A 74 -25.05 10.32 -4.99
CA PRO A 74 -23.81 11.08 -4.85
C PRO A 74 -22.80 10.48 -3.85
N GLU A 75 -23.27 9.82 -2.79
CA GLU A 75 -22.40 9.22 -1.77
C GLU A 75 -21.50 8.08 -2.27
N VAL A 76 -21.93 7.36 -3.31
CA VAL A 76 -21.18 6.21 -3.89
C VAL A 76 -20.64 6.51 -5.29
N GLN A 77 -21.04 7.64 -5.86
CA GLN A 77 -20.73 8.00 -7.24
C GLN A 77 -19.23 8.30 -7.41
N ASP A 78 -18.62 9.00 -6.46
CA ASP A 78 -17.18 9.30 -6.48
C ASP A 78 -16.35 8.01 -6.42
N GLU A 79 -16.72 7.07 -5.55
CA GLU A 79 -16.05 5.78 -5.42
C GLU A 79 -16.23 4.93 -6.69
N TYR A 80 -17.41 4.96 -7.30
CA TYR A 80 -17.65 4.30 -8.59
C TYR A 80 -16.75 4.86 -9.69
N TYR A 81 -16.67 6.18 -9.85
CA TYR A 81 -15.82 6.80 -10.89
C TYR A 81 -14.34 6.52 -10.67
N PHE A 82 -13.88 6.58 -9.42
CA PHE A 82 -12.52 6.19 -9.05
C PHE A 82 -12.20 4.75 -9.48
N ASN A 83 -13.08 3.80 -9.15
CA ASN A 83 -12.89 2.39 -9.52
C ASN A 83 -12.98 2.17 -11.05
N LYS A 84 -13.86 2.91 -11.73
CA LYS A 84 -14.01 2.89 -13.19
C LYS A 84 -12.74 3.39 -13.89
N GLU A 85 -12.18 4.51 -13.44
CA GLU A 85 -10.91 5.04 -13.96
C GLU A 85 -9.76 4.05 -13.72
N LYS A 86 -9.71 3.44 -12.52
CA LYS A 86 -8.76 2.38 -12.21
C LYS A 86 -8.89 1.16 -13.13
N CYS A 87 -10.12 0.77 -13.48
CA CYS A 87 -10.36 -0.27 -14.50
C CYS A 87 -9.79 0.14 -15.86
N GLN A 88 -10.05 1.37 -16.30
CA GLN A 88 -9.66 1.88 -17.61
C GLN A 88 -8.14 2.08 -17.78
N GLY A 89 -7.43 2.38 -16.70
CA GLY A 89 -5.97 2.58 -16.72
C GLY A 89 -5.20 1.33 -16.27
N PRO A 90 -4.79 1.27 -15.00
CA PRO A 90 -3.83 0.27 -14.51
C PRO A 90 -4.32 -1.17 -14.65
N ILE A 91 -5.62 -1.45 -14.47
CA ILE A 91 -6.12 -2.83 -14.51
C ILE A 91 -6.15 -3.36 -15.94
N LEU A 92 -6.58 -2.56 -16.93
CA LEU A 92 -6.51 -2.97 -18.33
C LEU A 92 -5.05 -3.19 -18.79
N ALA A 93 -4.13 -2.30 -18.41
CA ALA A 93 -2.72 -2.47 -18.71
C ALA A 93 -2.14 -3.76 -18.10
N GLU A 94 -2.52 -4.08 -16.85
CA GLU A 94 -2.12 -5.31 -16.18
C GLU A 94 -2.73 -6.56 -16.83
N LEU A 95 -3.99 -6.53 -17.23
CA LEU A 95 -4.61 -7.62 -17.99
C LEU A 95 -3.88 -7.89 -19.31
N GLU A 96 -3.50 -6.85 -20.05
CA GLU A 96 -2.70 -7.00 -21.28
C GLU A 96 -1.30 -7.56 -21.00
N ASN A 97 -0.67 -7.17 -19.90
CA ASN A 97 0.61 -7.74 -19.48
C ASN A 97 0.48 -9.23 -19.15
N LEU A 98 -0.53 -9.61 -18.38
CA LEU A 98 -0.80 -11.01 -18.04
C LEU A 98 -1.11 -11.85 -19.28
N LYS A 99 -1.83 -11.31 -20.28
CA LYS A 99 -2.04 -12.01 -21.57
C LYS A 99 -0.72 -12.34 -22.25
N LYS A 100 0.24 -11.40 -22.27
CA LYS A 100 1.59 -11.63 -22.84
C LYS A 100 2.37 -12.67 -22.05
N GLN A 101 2.26 -12.66 -20.73
CA GLN A 101 2.91 -13.67 -19.89
C GLN A 101 2.30 -15.06 -20.12
N LEU A 102 0.98 -15.14 -20.22
CA LEU A 102 0.26 -16.38 -20.52
C LEU A 102 0.56 -16.94 -21.92
N SER A 103 0.80 -16.08 -22.92
CA SER A 103 1.23 -16.52 -24.25
C SER A 103 2.66 -17.06 -24.22
N ASN A 104 3.53 -16.48 -23.38
CA ASN A 104 4.93 -16.91 -23.25
C ASN A 104 5.10 -18.13 -22.35
N SER A 105 4.20 -18.34 -21.39
CA SER A 105 4.23 -19.44 -20.42
C SER A 105 3.70 -20.75 -20.98
N LEU A 106 3.22 -20.79 -22.23
CA LEU A 106 2.97 -22.04 -22.93
C LEU A 106 4.33 -22.61 -23.29
N PRO A 107 4.85 -23.64 -22.58
CA PRO A 107 5.97 -24.39 -23.12
C PRO A 107 5.51 -24.86 -24.49
N SER A 108 6.32 -24.60 -25.51
CA SER A 108 6.31 -25.35 -26.76
C SER A 108 6.60 -26.80 -26.39
N ARG A 109 5.62 -27.50 -25.81
CA ARG A 109 5.73 -28.90 -25.49
C ARG A 109 5.89 -29.55 -26.85
N PRO A 110 7.08 -30.08 -27.21
CA PRO A 110 7.21 -30.79 -28.45
C PRO A 110 6.11 -31.87 -28.44
N PRO A 111 5.40 -32.07 -29.56
CA PRO A 111 4.37 -33.09 -29.63
C PRO A 111 4.98 -34.37 -29.06
N PRO A 112 4.33 -35.03 -28.10
CA PRO A 112 4.89 -36.24 -27.50
C PRO A 112 5.28 -37.15 -28.66
N PRO A 113 6.56 -37.59 -28.76
CA PRO A 113 6.95 -38.51 -29.82
C PRO A 113 5.96 -39.67 -29.74
N PHE A 114 5.26 -39.92 -30.85
CA PHE A 114 4.22 -40.93 -30.94
C PHE A 114 4.73 -42.20 -30.26
N ALA A 115 4.19 -42.48 -29.07
CA ALA A 115 4.55 -43.66 -28.31
C ALA A 115 4.09 -44.86 -29.13
N SER A 116 5.04 -45.52 -29.77
CA SER A 116 4.86 -46.82 -30.39
C SER A 116 4.28 -47.77 -29.35
N LYS A 117 3.09 -48.28 -29.66
CA LYS A 117 2.29 -49.22 -28.87
C LYS A 117 3.18 -50.30 -28.25
N THR A 118 3.57 -50.13 -26.99
CA THR A 118 4.16 -51.21 -26.20
C THR A 118 3.04 -51.78 -25.32
N PRO A 119 2.78 -53.10 -25.34
CA PRO A 119 1.72 -53.72 -24.54
C PRO A 119 1.97 -53.49 -23.06
N LEU A 120 0.95 -53.00 -22.35
CA LEU A 120 0.98 -52.80 -20.90
C LEU A 120 1.10 -54.17 -20.18
N PRO A 121 2.02 -54.32 -19.21
CA PRO A 121 2.05 -55.48 -18.33
C PRO A 121 0.83 -55.52 -17.39
N PRO A 122 0.41 -56.72 -16.95
CA PRO A 122 -0.76 -56.89 -16.08
C PRO A 122 -0.57 -56.23 -14.71
N PRO A 123 -1.66 -55.74 -14.08
CA PRO A 123 -1.59 -55.02 -12.81
C PRO A 123 -1.14 -55.92 -11.65
N PRO A 124 -0.23 -55.44 -10.77
CA PRO A 124 0.18 -56.17 -9.58
C PRO A 124 -0.97 -56.28 -8.56
N LYS A 125 -1.13 -57.47 -7.97
CA LYS A 125 -2.05 -57.74 -6.85
C LYS A 125 -1.67 -56.89 -5.64
N ILE A 126 -2.56 -55.99 -5.25
CA ILE A 126 -2.42 -55.13 -4.06
C ILE A 126 -2.74 -55.96 -2.81
N ALA A 127 -1.77 -56.07 -1.90
CA ALA A 127 -1.98 -56.64 -0.56
C ALA A 127 -2.72 -55.64 0.35
N PRO A 128 -3.55 -56.10 1.30
CA PRO A 128 -4.35 -55.24 2.16
C PRO A 128 -3.48 -54.45 3.16
N THR A 129 -3.60 -53.13 3.11
CA THR A 129 -2.93 -52.17 4.01
C THR A 129 -3.63 -52.13 5.38
N PRO A 130 -2.90 -52.14 6.52
CA PRO A 130 -3.48 -52.00 7.85
C PRO A 130 -3.99 -50.56 8.12
N GLN A 131 -5.12 -50.48 8.83
CA GLN A 131 -5.79 -49.23 9.23
C GLN A 131 -4.95 -48.39 10.22
N PRO A 132 -4.95 -47.05 10.12
CA PRO A 132 -4.34 -46.19 11.12
C PRO A 132 -5.27 -45.98 12.32
N THR A 133 -4.77 -46.29 13.51
CA THR A 133 -5.39 -45.96 14.80
C THR A 133 -5.31 -44.46 15.06
N THR A 134 -6.45 -43.84 15.38
CA THR A 134 -6.58 -42.43 15.79
C THR A 134 -5.92 -42.16 17.15
N PRO A 135 -5.08 -41.12 17.30
CA PRO A 135 -4.61 -40.70 18.61
C PRO A 135 -5.65 -39.82 19.31
N THR A 136 -5.98 -40.26 20.52
CA THR A 136 -6.80 -39.62 21.54
C THR A 136 -6.37 -38.18 21.83
N SER A 137 -7.33 -37.26 21.80
CA SER A 137 -7.19 -35.88 22.25
C SER A 137 -6.97 -35.83 23.78
N GLY A 138 -5.77 -35.49 24.21
CA GLY A 138 -5.38 -35.26 25.61
C GLY A 138 -4.54 -33.97 25.71
N GLY A 139 -4.87 -33.14 26.70
CA GLY A 139 -4.53 -31.71 26.74
C GLY A 139 -3.04 -31.35 26.88
N MET A 140 -2.69 -30.20 26.29
CA MET A 140 -1.48 -29.44 26.60
C MET A 140 -1.77 -27.94 26.43
N LEU A 141 -2.30 -27.30 27.48
CA LEU A 141 -2.40 -25.84 27.57
C LEU A 141 -2.08 -25.31 28.99
N SER A 142 -1.22 -26.00 29.73
CA SER A 142 -0.88 -25.62 31.11
C SER A 142 0.63 -25.63 31.34
N SER A 143 1.37 -24.72 30.70
CA SER A 143 2.75 -24.37 31.08
C SER A 143 3.22 -23.06 30.41
N PHE A 144 2.64 -21.92 30.79
CA PHE A 144 3.23 -20.59 30.50
C PHE A 144 3.00 -19.59 31.66
N SER A 145 2.77 -20.07 32.88
CA SER A 145 2.42 -19.24 34.04
C SER A 145 3.58 -18.87 34.98
N ASN A 146 4.83 -19.26 34.72
CA ASN A 146 5.93 -19.12 35.70
C ASN A 146 7.08 -18.15 35.34
N PHE A 147 6.88 -17.16 34.46
CA PHE A 147 7.98 -16.24 34.08
C PHE A 147 7.89 -14.81 34.65
N PHE A 148 6.86 -14.44 35.42
CA PHE A 148 6.76 -13.12 36.05
C PHE A 148 7.01 -13.20 37.56
N GLY A 149 8.27 -13.37 37.92
CA GLY A 149 8.78 -13.12 39.26
C GLY A 149 8.82 -11.61 39.55
N GLY A 150 8.19 -11.21 40.65
CA GLY A 150 8.03 -9.82 41.06
C GLY A 150 9.34 -9.10 41.35
N SER A 151 9.37 -7.81 41.00
CA SER A 151 10.34 -6.85 41.52
C SER A 151 9.57 -5.64 42.04
N LYS A 152 9.80 -5.35 43.32
CA LYS A 152 9.23 -4.26 44.11
C LYS A 152 9.55 -2.90 43.48
N ALA A 153 8.57 -2.00 43.51
CA ALA A 153 8.72 -0.59 43.14
C ALA A 153 9.50 0.18 44.23
N PRO A 154 10.50 1.01 43.86
CA PRO A 154 10.97 2.09 44.72
C PRO A 154 10.20 3.37 44.39
N SER A 155 9.53 3.91 45.41
CA SER A 155 8.94 5.25 45.43
C SER A 155 10.01 6.30 45.69
N SER A 156 10.18 7.25 44.76
CA SER A 156 10.90 8.52 45.00
C SER A 156 10.11 9.70 44.40
N PRO A 157 10.05 10.85 45.09
CA PRO A 157 9.36 12.04 44.62
C PRO A 157 10.28 12.87 43.74
N ASN A 158 9.82 13.30 42.55
CA ASN A 158 10.58 14.23 41.72
C ASN A 158 9.72 15.44 41.37
N THR A 159 10.01 16.55 42.04
CA THR A 159 9.51 17.90 41.77
C THR A 159 10.12 18.42 40.47
N LEU A 160 9.27 18.73 39.49
CA LEU A 160 9.66 19.42 38.26
C LEU A 160 9.87 20.92 38.51
N PRO A 161 10.91 21.56 37.93
CA PRO A 161 11.08 23.01 37.96
C PRO A 161 10.10 23.74 37.02
N PRO A 162 9.75 25.01 37.30
CA PRO A 162 8.81 25.78 36.49
C PRO A 162 9.41 26.16 35.13
N THR A 163 8.63 25.91 34.08
CA THR A 163 8.94 26.25 32.68
C THR A 163 8.96 27.78 32.46
N PRO A 164 9.96 28.35 31.76
CA PRO A 164 9.97 29.78 31.44
C PRO A 164 8.83 30.15 30.49
N LYS A 165 8.06 31.19 30.83
CA LYS A 165 7.05 31.80 29.96
C LYS A 165 7.74 32.54 28.80
N GLY A 166 7.99 31.84 27.70
CA GLY A 166 8.33 32.46 26.42
C GLY A 166 7.06 32.92 25.71
N THR A 167 6.85 34.22 25.60
CA THR A 167 5.84 34.83 24.72
C THR A 167 6.18 34.52 23.26
N LEU A 168 5.33 33.73 22.62
CA LEU A 168 5.39 33.49 21.17
C LEU A 168 5.16 34.81 20.40
N PRO A 169 5.88 35.04 19.29
CA PRO A 169 5.63 36.18 18.42
C PRO A 169 4.22 36.08 17.77
N PRO A 170 3.58 37.22 17.49
CA PRO A 170 2.24 37.24 16.91
C PRO A 170 2.21 36.56 15.54
N PRO A 171 1.12 35.86 15.18
CA PRO A 171 0.99 35.18 13.91
C PRO A 171 1.06 36.19 12.74
N PRO A 172 1.71 35.83 11.63
CA PRO A 172 1.80 36.70 10.46
C PRO A 172 0.41 36.98 9.88
N LYS A 173 0.17 38.25 9.52
CA LYS A 173 -1.07 38.73 8.91
C LYS A 173 -1.37 37.92 7.65
N TYR A 174 -2.58 37.35 7.60
CA TYR A 174 -3.07 36.59 6.45
C TYR A 174 -3.13 37.48 5.20
N LEU A 175 -2.33 37.15 4.18
CA LEU A 175 -2.54 37.61 2.82
C LEU A 175 -3.83 36.96 2.31
N THR A 176 -4.82 37.78 1.97
CA THR A 176 -6.06 37.37 1.32
C THR A 176 -5.76 36.68 0.01
N ASN A 177 -6.17 35.41 -0.12
CA ASN A 177 -6.00 34.63 -1.34
C ASN A 177 -6.68 35.33 -2.54
N PRO A 178 -6.02 35.46 -3.69
CA PRO A 178 -6.66 35.97 -4.90
C PRO A 178 -7.79 35.03 -5.35
N PRO A 179 -8.85 35.56 -5.99
CA PRO A 179 -9.98 34.77 -6.46
C PRO A 179 -9.54 33.74 -7.53
N PRO A 180 -10.20 32.56 -7.59
CA PRO A 180 -9.85 31.51 -8.54
C PRO A 180 -10.09 31.96 -9.98
N PRO A 181 -9.19 31.64 -10.93
CA PRO A 181 -9.34 31.99 -12.33
C PRO A 181 -10.48 31.20 -12.99
N SER A 182 -11.19 31.88 -13.89
CA SER A 182 -12.36 31.41 -14.62
C SER A 182 -12.00 30.37 -15.70
N ASN A 183 -12.89 29.38 -15.83
CA ASN A 183 -12.90 28.20 -16.73
C ASN A 183 -12.39 28.46 -18.16
N ASN A 184 -11.15 28.00 -18.44
CA ASN A 184 -10.62 27.57 -19.75
C ASN A 184 -9.09 27.31 -19.69
N THR A 185 -8.45 27.51 -18.54
CA THR A 185 -6.99 27.37 -18.34
C THR A 185 -6.54 25.95 -18.02
N ASP A 186 -7.46 25.02 -17.75
CA ASP A 186 -7.11 23.70 -17.20
C ASP A 186 -6.29 22.84 -18.17
N LYS A 187 -6.53 22.94 -19.48
CA LYS A 187 -5.79 22.16 -20.48
C LYS A 187 -4.30 22.51 -20.55
N TYR A 188 -3.95 23.78 -20.33
CA TYR A 188 -2.55 24.23 -20.36
C TYR A 188 -1.79 23.94 -19.07
N ALA A 189 -2.50 23.79 -17.94
CA ALA A 189 -1.87 23.41 -16.68
C ALA A 189 -1.35 21.95 -16.72
N TYR A 190 -2.10 21.02 -17.30
CA TYR A 190 -1.69 19.60 -17.39
C TYR A 190 -0.50 19.38 -18.34
N ASP A 191 -0.49 20.03 -19.50
CA ASP A 191 0.63 19.93 -20.45
C ASP A 191 1.94 20.48 -19.87
N ASN A 192 1.85 21.50 -19.00
CA ASN A 192 3.00 22.06 -18.32
C ASN A 192 3.49 21.16 -17.17
N ILE A 193 2.59 20.46 -16.46
CA ILE A 193 2.98 19.50 -15.40
C ILE A 193 3.65 18.27 -16.00
N ASP A 194 3.15 17.71 -17.11
CA ASP A 194 3.81 16.59 -17.79
C ASP A 194 5.17 16.99 -18.38
N LYS A 195 5.29 18.21 -18.93
CA LYS A 195 6.59 18.74 -19.38
C LYS A 195 7.56 18.98 -18.22
N LEU A 196 7.06 19.42 -17.06
CA LEU A 196 7.88 19.66 -15.87
C LEU A 196 8.28 18.35 -15.18
N ALA A 197 7.38 17.37 -15.11
CA ALA A 197 7.63 16.04 -14.57
C ALA A 197 8.62 15.24 -15.42
N ASN A 198 8.60 15.42 -16.74
CA ASN A 198 9.58 14.82 -17.66
C ASN A 198 10.84 15.67 -17.88
N ASN A 199 10.94 16.85 -17.26
CA ASN A 199 12.14 17.66 -17.36
C ASN A 199 13.23 17.06 -16.47
N LYS A 200 14.25 16.50 -17.12
CA LYS A 200 15.41 15.88 -16.46
C LYS A 200 16.08 16.80 -15.43
N GLN A 201 16.13 18.11 -15.67
CA GLN A 201 16.72 19.07 -14.71
C GLN A 201 15.87 19.22 -13.44
N VAL A 202 14.54 19.10 -13.55
CA VAL A 202 13.64 19.12 -12.41
C VAL A 202 13.73 17.81 -11.63
N GLN A 203 13.79 16.67 -12.32
CA GLN A 203 13.99 15.36 -11.69
C GLN A 203 15.34 15.29 -10.94
N GLU A 204 16.42 15.81 -11.53
CA GLU A 204 17.74 15.86 -10.89
C GLU A 204 17.76 16.81 -9.68
N LYS A 205 17.10 17.98 -9.75
CA LYS A 205 17.01 18.92 -8.62
C LYS A 205 16.14 18.39 -7.48
N VAL A 206 15.00 17.76 -7.80
CA VAL A 206 14.10 17.15 -6.80
C VAL A 206 14.74 15.91 -6.20
N GLY A 207 15.33 15.04 -7.02
CA GLY A 207 16.07 13.85 -6.58
C GLY A 207 17.27 14.23 -5.71
N GLY A 208 18.01 15.28 -6.08
CA GLY A 208 19.08 15.86 -5.26
C GLY A 208 18.57 16.43 -3.94
N GLY A 209 17.45 17.16 -3.95
CA GLY A 209 16.82 17.70 -2.74
C GLY A 209 16.34 16.60 -1.79
N VAL A 210 15.65 15.58 -2.29
CA VAL A 210 15.20 14.42 -1.51
C VAL A 210 16.40 13.61 -1.00
N SER A 211 17.44 13.42 -1.82
CA SER A 211 18.67 12.75 -1.40
C SER A 211 19.37 13.52 -0.27
N ASN A 212 19.46 14.85 -0.36
CA ASN A 212 20.08 15.67 0.68
C ASN A 212 19.24 15.65 1.97
N LEU A 213 17.92 15.73 1.85
CA LEU A 213 16.99 15.63 2.98
C LEU A 213 17.01 14.24 3.62
N ALA A 214 17.10 13.18 2.82
CA ALA A 214 17.23 11.80 3.28
C ALA A 214 18.58 11.51 3.93
N ARG A 215 19.62 12.30 3.65
CA ARG A 215 20.94 12.25 4.32
C ARG A 215 21.04 13.19 5.53
N ASN A 216 20.10 14.12 5.68
CA ASN A 216 20.11 15.07 6.78
C ASN A 216 19.74 14.35 8.09
N GLU A 217 20.71 14.23 8.99
CA GLU A 217 20.55 13.51 10.26
C GLU A 217 19.43 14.08 11.13
N ARG A 218 19.22 15.42 11.12
CA ARG A 218 18.13 16.04 11.88
C ARG A 218 16.76 15.64 11.34
N VAL A 219 16.65 15.49 10.03
CA VAL A 219 15.41 15.02 9.40
C VAL A 219 15.20 13.54 9.65
N GLN A 220 16.24 12.72 9.55
CA GLN A 220 16.16 11.29 9.91
C GLN A 220 15.77 11.09 11.37
N GLU A 221 16.31 11.89 12.29
CA GLU A 221 16.00 11.84 13.72
C GLU A 221 14.57 12.33 14.01
N ALA A 222 14.13 13.41 13.35
CA ALA A 222 12.75 13.92 13.47
C ALA A 222 11.72 12.92 12.93
N VAL A 223 11.97 12.33 11.75
CA VAL A 223 11.08 11.30 11.16
C VAL A 223 11.13 10.02 12.00
N GLY A 224 12.32 9.58 12.41
CA GLY A 224 12.51 8.39 13.21
C GLY A 224 11.86 8.49 14.58
N SER A 225 11.95 9.64 15.24
CA SER A 225 11.26 9.92 16.51
C SER A 225 9.74 9.94 16.32
N GLN A 226 9.23 10.62 15.30
CA GLN A 226 7.79 10.65 15.02
C GLN A 226 7.23 9.26 14.70
N VAL A 227 7.92 8.46 13.88
CA VAL A 227 7.53 7.06 13.59
C VAL A 227 7.63 6.21 14.84
N SER A 228 8.67 6.40 15.66
CA SER A 228 8.82 5.72 16.96
C SER A 228 7.65 6.05 17.90
N ASP A 229 7.24 7.32 17.97
CA ASP A 229 6.17 7.77 18.85
C ASP A 229 4.80 7.27 18.36
N MET A 230 4.55 7.26 17.05
CA MET A 230 3.38 6.61 16.48
C MET A 230 3.40 5.09 16.70
N ALA A 231 4.57 4.45 16.56
CA ALA A 231 4.73 3.03 16.78
C ALA A 231 4.54 2.65 18.25
N LYS A 232 4.71 3.57 19.21
CA LYS A 232 4.39 3.39 20.64
C LYS A 232 2.97 3.81 21.01
N ASN A 233 2.28 4.54 20.15
CA ASN A 233 0.94 5.03 20.43
C ASN A 233 -0.08 3.87 20.40
N GLU A 234 -0.62 3.53 21.57
CA GLU A 234 -1.55 2.40 21.72
C GLU A 234 -2.83 2.57 20.89
N GLN A 235 -3.35 3.80 20.72
CA GLN A 235 -4.55 4.05 19.91
C GLN A 235 -4.27 3.77 18.44
N TYR A 236 -3.09 4.17 17.95
CA TYR A 236 -2.67 3.88 16.59
C TYR A 236 -2.43 2.38 16.39
N GLN A 237 -1.74 1.71 17.32
CA GLN A 237 -1.53 0.26 17.30
C GLN A 237 -2.86 -0.52 17.26
N LYS A 238 -3.84 -0.11 18.07
CA LYS A 238 -5.18 -0.73 18.10
C LYS A 238 -5.94 -0.51 16.81
N SER A 239 -5.94 0.72 16.29
CA SER A 239 -6.59 1.05 15.02
C SER A 239 -6.01 0.24 13.86
N LEU A 240 -4.67 0.20 13.76
CA LEU A 240 -3.96 -0.56 12.74
C LEU A 240 -4.18 -2.07 12.91
N GLY A 241 -4.09 -2.58 14.14
CA GLY A 241 -4.34 -3.99 14.46
C GLY A 241 -5.75 -4.43 14.12
N ASN A 242 -6.75 -3.61 14.43
CA ASN A 242 -8.15 -3.84 14.05
C ASN A 242 -8.33 -3.82 12.53
N SER A 243 -7.68 -2.88 11.83
CA SER A 243 -7.71 -2.83 10.37
C SER A 243 -7.13 -4.10 9.75
N ILE A 244 -5.96 -4.56 10.21
CA ILE A 244 -5.35 -5.81 9.72
C ILE A 244 -6.24 -7.00 10.04
N ALA A 245 -6.74 -7.10 11.26
CA ALA A 245 -7.59 -8.21 11.69
C ALA A 245 -8.92 -8.27 10.94
N ASN A 246 -9.51 -7.13 10.60
CA ASN A 246 -10.76 -7.07 9.84
C ASN A 246 -10.55 -7.33 8.34
N ASN A 247 -9.31 -7.22 7.86
CA ASN A 247 -8.95 -7.41 6.45
C ASN A 247 -8.16 -8.70 6.16
N THR A 248 -7.95 -9.56 7.15
CA THR A 248 -7.24 -10.83 6.95
C THR A 248 -8.16 -11.99 7.28
N ASP A 249 -8.23 -12.99 6.41
CA ASP A 249 -9.06 -14.18 6.65
C ASP A 249 -8.32 -15.25 7.48
N ASN A 250 -7.03 -15.01 7.74
CA ASN A 250 -6.21 -15.89 8.54
C ASN A 250 -6.45 -15.61 10.03
N LYS A 251 -7.20 -16.51 10.69
CA LYS A 251 -7.54 -16.41 12.12
C LYS A 251 -6.34 -16.24 13.05
N ILE A 252 -5.17 -16.79 12.70
CA ILE A 252 -3.94 -16.62 13.48
C ILE A 252 -3.47 -15.17 13.36
N LEU A 253 -3.42 -14.62 12.14
CA LEU A 253 -3.09 -13.21 11.91
C LEU A 253 -4.11 -12.26 12.53
N GLN A 254 -5.41 -12.59 12.52
CA GLN A 254 -6.43 -11.82 13.24
C GLN A 254 -6.16 -11.79 14.74
N SER A 255 -5.87 -12.94 15.33
CA SER A 255 -5.60 -13.06 16.77
C SER A 255 -4.33 -12.32 17.18
N ILE A 256 -3.28 -12.42 16.37
CA ILE A 256 -2.01 -11.69 16.52
C ILE A 256 -2.23 -10.19 16.39
N ALA A 257 -2.94 -9.76 15.35
CA ALA A 257 -3.19 -8.36 15.09
C ALA A 257 -4.10 -7.71 16.13
N LYS A 258 -4.96 -8.47 16.83
CA LYS A 258 -5.78 -7.99 17.96
C LYS A 258 -5.09 -8.14 19.33
N ASN A 259 -3.96 -8.84 19.43
CA ASN A 259 -3.29 -9.08 20.70
C ASN A 259 -2.50 -7.85 21.15
N GLU A 260 -2.97 -7.16 22.19
CA GLU A 260 -2.35 -5.93 22.71
C GLU A 260 -0.89 -6.15 23.17
N THR A 261 -0.57 -7.29 23.76
CA THR A 261 0.80 -7.61 24.20
C THR A 261 1.74 -7.73 23.01
N MET A 262 1.29 -8.37 21.92
CA MET A 262 2.05 -8.46 20.68
C MET A 262 2.15 -7.12 19.97
N GLN A 263 1.08 -6.32 19.94
CA GLN A 263 1.10 -4.95 19.41
C GLN A 263 2.11 -4.07 20.14
N ARG A 264 2.13 -4.09 21.48
CA ARG A 264 3.12 -3.35 22.28
C ARG A 264 4.54 -3.86 22.05
N HIS A 265 4.73 -5.17 22.00
CA HIS A 265 6.06 -5.75 21.77
C HIS A 265 6.59 -5.36 20.39
N MET A 266 5.76 -5.52 19.35
CA MET A 266 6.11 -5.12 17.98
C MET A 266 6.32 -3.61 17.88
N GLY A 267 5.46 -2.80 18.51
CA GLY A 267 5.60 -1.35 18.58
C GLY A 267 6.90 -0.91 19.23
N ASN A 268 7.33 -1.61 20.29
CA ASN A 268 8.62 -1.38 20.94
C ASN A 268 9.81 -1.79 20.07
N VAL A 269 9.74 -2.91 19.36
CA VAL A 269 10.81 -3.33 18.43
C VAL A 269 10.91 -2.35 17.25
N VAL A 270 9.78 -1.98 16.65
CA VAL A 270 9.70 -1.00 15.56
C VAL A 270 10.19 0.36 16.04
N SER A 271 9.78 0.83 17.22
CA SER A 271 10.27 2.09 17.80
C SER A 271 11.77 2.05 18.07
N LYS A 272 12.30 0.97 18.64
CA LYS A 272 13.75 0.81 18.85
C LYS A 272 14.53 0.78 17.55
N THR A 273 13.97 0.14 16.52
CA THR A 273 14.58 0.04 15.19
C THR A 273 14.52 1.38 14.45
N ALA A 274 13.36 2.05 14.49
CA ALA A 274 13.13 3.35 13.87
C ALA A 274 13.90 4.47 14.58
N GLY A 275 14.17 4.35 15.88
CA GLY A 275 15.00 5.26 16.65
C GLY A 275 16.50 4.94 16.63
N ASN A 276 16.91 3.82 16.02
CA ASN A 276 18.32 3.45 15.92
C ASN A 276 18.98 4.27 14.81
N LYS A 277 19.95 5.12 15.19
CA LYS A 277 20.67 6.01 14.26
C LYS A 277 21.38 5.26 13.14
N GLU A 278 21.95 4.09 13.40
CA GLU A 278 22.63 3.28 12.38
C GLU A 278 21.64 2.73 11.34
N VAL A 279 20.45 2.32 11.79
CA VAL A 279 19.37 1.88 10.89
C VAL A 279 18.82 3.06 10.08
N GLN A 280 18.59 4.21 10.72
CA GLN A 280 18.16 5.44 10.05
C GLN A 280 19.17 5.87 8.97
N GLN A 281 20.47 5.84 9.27
CA GLN A 281 21.53 6.17 8.32
C GLN A 281 21.61 5.18 7.16
N LYS A 282 21.51 3.87 7.41
CA LYS A 282 21.52 2.84 6.35
C LYS A 282 20.30 2.97 5.43
N ILE A 283 19.11 3.19 6.00
CA ILE A 283 17.88 3.39 5.24
C ILE A 283 17.95 4.72 4.49
N GLY A 284 18.37 5.80 5.14
CA GLY A 284 18.54 7.13 4.54
C GLY A 284 19.54 7.12 3.39
N ALA A 285 20.67 6.44 3.55
CA ALA A 285 21.66 6.23 2.50
C ALA A 285 21.06 5.44 1.32
N LYS A 286 20.33 4.36 1.59
CA LYS A 286 19.68 3.57 0.55
C LYS A 286 18.59 4.36 -0.18
N ILE A 287 17.75 5.11 0.54
CA ILE A 287 16.74 6.00 -0.03
C ILE A 287 17.42 7.09 -0.86
N ALA A 288 18.52 7.68 -0.39
CA ALA A 288 19.26 8.69 -1.15
C ALA A 288 19.86 8.10 -2.44
N THR A 289 20.48 6.93 -2.38
CA THR A 289 20.99 6.22 -3.56
C THR A 289 19.88 5.87 -4.53
N THR A 290 18.75 5.36 -4.03
CA THR A 290 17.57 5.05 -4.84
C THR A 290 16.88 6.30 -5.39
N ALA A 291 16.88 7.43 -4.68
CA ALA A 291 16.35 8.70 -5.17
C ALA A 291 17.25 9.37 -6.21
N GLN A 292 18.54 9.00 -6.26
CA GLN A 292 19.48 9.42 -7.30
C GLN A 292 19.46 8.51 -8.53
N ASP A 293 18.85 7.33 -8.43
CA ASP A 293 18.70 6.41 -9.54
C ASP A 293 17.67 6.93 -10.55
N LYS A 294 18.08 7.00 -11.83
CA LYS A 294 17.26 7.57 -12.91
C LYS A 294 15.99 6.76 -13.17
N GLU A 295 16.07 5.44 -13.05
CA GLU A 295 14.92 4.57 -13.26
C GLU A 295 13.88 4.78 -12.15
N THR A 296 14.34 4.91 -10.91
CA THR A 296 13.47 5.23 -9.77
C THR A 296 12.88 6.63 -9.89
N GLN A 297 13.66 7.65 -10.25
CA GLN A 297 13.16 9.01 -10.50
C GLN A 297 12.06 9.01 -11.56
N GLN A 298 12.23 8.25 -12.63
CA GLN A 298 11.24 8.12 -13.70
C GLN A 298 9.98 7.38 -13.23
N LYS A 299 10.10 6.31 -12.43
CA LYS A 299 8.96 5.60 -11.83
C LYS A 299 8.17 6.48 -10.86
N VAL A 300 8.86 7.25 -10.02
CA VAL A 300 8.23 8.19 -9.08
C VAL A 300 7.58 9.35 -9.85
N ALA A 301 8.24 9.90 -10.86
CA ALA A 301 7.66 10.96 -11.70
C ALA A 301 6.40 10.49 -12.44
N ASN A 302 6.42 9.27 -12.99
CA ASN A 302 5.26 8.66 -13.64
C ASN A 302 4.12 8.40 -12.62
N GLY A 303 4.46 7.89 -11.43
CA GLY A 303 3.51 7.69 -10.34
C GLY A 303 2.91 9.00 -9.82
N LEU A 304 3.71 10.06 -9.70
CA LEU A 304 3.29 11.38 -9.25
C LEU A 304 2.50 12.14 -10.33
N SER A 305 2.82 12.00 -11.61
CA SER A 305 1.99 12.51 -12.72
C SER A 305 0.62 11.81 -12.73
N THR A 306 0.61 10.49 -12.51
CA THR A 306 -0.63 9.71 -12.41
C THR A 306 -1.47 10.13 -11.19
N LEU A 307 -0.85 10.34 -10.03
CA LEU A 307 -1.53 10.84 -8.83
C LEU A 307 -1.95 12.30 -8.96
N GLY A 308 -1.12 13.16 -9.57
CA GLY A 308 -1.39 14.58 -9.76
C GLY A 308 -2.58 14.82 -10.71
N LYS A 309 -2.68 14.01 -11.76
CA LYS A 309 -3.85 13.99 -12.66
C LYS A 309 -5.13 13.55 -11.95
N GLY A 310 -5.04 12.61 -11.01
CA GLY A 310 -6.18 12.15 -10.21
C GLY A 310 -6.55 13.06 -9.03
N LEU A 311 -5.61 13.83 -8.48
CA LEU A 311 -5.86 14.69 -7.30
C LEU A 311 -6.45 16.07 -7.65
N TRP A 312 -6.26 16.54 -8.89
CA TRP A 312 -6.76 17.84 -9.36
C TRP A 312 -8.14 17.79 -10.04
N SER A 313 -8.55 16.62 -10.56
CA SER A 313 -9.90 16.40 -11.09
C SER A 313 -10.97 16.17 -10.01
N GLY A 314 -10.56 15.92 -8.76
CA GLY A 314 -11.44 15.69 -7.60
C GLY A 314 -11.21 16.71 -6.48
N GLY A 315 -11.80 17.89 -6.61
CA GLY A 315 -11.64 18.97 -5.63
C GLY A 315 -12.35 18.71 -4.29
N LYS A 316 -11.59 18.94 -3.20
CA LYS A 316 -11.97 19.17 -1.79
C LYS A 316 -12.14 17.92 -0.90
N LYS A 317 -11.03 17.43 -0.32
CA LYS A 317 -10.88 17.22 1.15
C LYS A 317 -9.57 16.57 1.65
N VAL A 318 -8.59 16.24 0.80
CA VAL A 318 -7.33 15.57 1.24
C VAL A 318 -6.09 16.49 1.19
N GLY A 319 -6.26 17.81 1.32
CA GLY A 319 -5.16 18.78 1.26
C GLY A 319 -4.33 18.93 2.55
N GLY A 320 -4.73 18.31 3.65
CA GLY A 320 -4.13 18.57 4.97
C GLY A 320 -2.72 18.02 5.17
N MET A 321 -2.43 16.78 4.75
CA MET A 321 -1.14 16.15 5.06
C MET A 321 -0.03 16.47 4.05
N ALA A 322 -0.34 16.58 2.76
CA ALA A 322 0.66 16.93 1.73
C ALA A 322 1.14 18.38 1.89
N VAL A 323 0.25 19.30 2.28
CA VAL A 323 0.59 20.71 2.51
C VAL A 323 1.45 20.88 3.76
N VAL A 324 1.23 20.08 4.82
CA VAL A 324 2.06 20.12 6.03
C VAL A 324 3.49 19.63 5.76
N GLY A 325 3.65 18.54 5.01
CA GLY A 325 4.96 18.04 4.59
C GLY A 325 5.72 19.03 3.69
N ALA A 326 5.02 19.60 2.69
CA ALA A 326 5.61 20.59 1.79
C ALA A 326 5.96 21.90 2.52
N LYS A 327 5.13 22.35 3.46
CA LYS A 327 5.39 23.55 4.27
C LYS A 327 6.58 23.35 5.21
N GLY A 328 6.70 22.17 5.83
CA GLY A 328 7.86 21.83 6.66
C GLY A 328 9.16 21.78 5.87
N ALA A 329 9.15 21.19 4.67
CA ALA A 329 10.31 21.15 3.78
C ALA A 329 10.71 22.55 3.29
N TYR A 330 9.75 23.39 2.92
CA TYR A 330 10.00 24.76 2.48
C TYR A 330 10.56 25.65 3.60
N GLN A 331 10.08 25.47 4.82
CA GLN A 331 10.54 26.23 5.98
C GLN A 331 11.97 25.83 6.40
N ASN A 332 12.34 24.55 6.28
CA ASN A 332 13.73 24.11 6.46
C ASN A 332 14.66 24.68 5.37
N TYR A 333 14.23 24.72 4.11
CA TYR A 333 15.02 25.32 3.03
C TYR A 333 15.28 26.82 3.25
N GLN A 334 14.28 27.57 3.76
CA GLN A 334 14.47 28.98 4.10
C GLN A 334 15.46 29.17 5.26
N ASN A 335 15.43 28.30 6.27
CA ASN A 335 16.37 28.37 7.39
C ASN A 335 17.82 28.03 6.97
N GLU A 336 18.02 27.10 6.03
CA GLU A 336 19.35 26.81 5.48
C GLU A 336 19.93 27.98 4.66
N GLN A 337 19.09 28.69 3.89
CA GLN A 337 19.52 29.89 3.17
C GLN A 337 19.95 31.01 4.14
N GLN A 338 19.20 31.22 5.22
CA GLN A 338 19.53 32.23 6.23
C GLN A 338 20.82 31.91 6.99
N ASN A 339 21.06 30.63 7.32
CA ASN A 339 22.31 30.22 7.97
C ASN A 339 23.53 30.39 7.05
N ASN A 340 23.39 30.06 5.76
CA ASN A 340 24.47 30.23 4.78
C ASN A 340 24.80 31.71 4.48
N GLU A 341 23.86 32.63 4.69
CA GLU A 341 24.10 34.08 4.60
C GLU A 341 24.78 34.65 5.84
N GLN A 342 24.59 34.05 7.01
CA GLN A 342 25.26 34.46 8.24
C GLN A 342 26.73 33.99 8.29
N GLU A 343 27.06 32.83 7.72
CA GLU A 343 28.45 32.35 7.62
C GLU A 343 29.31 33.13 6.60
N LYS A 344 28.70 34.00 5.79
CA LYS A 344 29.39 34.86 4.81
C LYS A 344 29.66 36.28 5.30
N LYS A 345 29.32 36.60 6.55
CA LYS A 345 29.62 37.89 7.19
C LYS A 345 30.67 37.72 8.26
#